data_AF-A0A1H8YAW3-F1
#
_entry.id   AF-A0A1H8YAW3-F1
#
_cell.length_a   1.000
_cell.length_b   1.000
_cell.length_c   1.000
_cell.angle_alpha   90.00
_cell.angle_beta   90.00
_cell.angle_gamma   90.00
#
_symmetry.space_group_name_H-M   'P 1'
#
loop_
_entity.id
_entity.type
_entity.pdbx_description
1 polymer ?
#
loop_
_entity_poly.entity_id
_entity_poly.type
_entity_poly.pdbx_seq_one_letter_code
_entity_poly.pdbx_strand_id
1 'polypeptide(L)'
;MTRARRFLKSGFGLVTLACLVLAGWATWSAGVFDGPLARQLRSSPVYAAPGQHVDLAAAERVVGNRRLVIGFLDGGTDLAAACRTLSNAAPDTIAVLLSPKTDDFDHYTCSRFPGAYDANFGKSFVAESKITNGIGGFSKQPLNAVKTIVVNYDQLVLSSTIPDGSRTINPSLPRYLIAIAALAAVIAGAAALYFGARRAAVATEANRIRRVESDDEKATLSSSAAVLAQEIINLDGRYAHAAPRGSFASKYRQLASDYANLLPQLDKDDSRLHTRVEELLTRSRKLTGK
;
A
#
# COMPACT_ATOMS: atom_id res chain seq x y z
N MET A 1 -18.70 20.60 14.22
CA MET A 1 -18.86 20.09 12.83
C MET A 1 -17.81 20.58 11.83
N THR A 2 -17.20 21.76 12.00
CA THR A 2 -16.23 22.35 11.05
C THR A 2 -14.85 21.67 11.01
N ARG A 3 -14.37 21.06 12.11
CA ARG A 3 -13.07 20.34 12.14
C ARG A 3 -13.10 19.00 11.39
N ALA A 4 -14.14 18.18 11.56
CA ALA A 4 -14.27 16.89 10.89
C ALA A 4 -14.35 17.03 9.36
N ARG A 5 -15.10 18.04 8.88
CA ARG A 5 -15.21 18.36 7.44
C ARG A 5 -13.89 18.84 6.84
N ARG A 6 -13.05 19.51 7.63
CA ARG A 6 -11.72 19.98 7.20
C ARG A 6 -10.70 18.84 7.19
N PHE A 7 -10.80 17.91 8.14
CA PHE A 7 -10.00 16.68 8.19
C PHE A 7 -10.32 15.76 7.00
N LEU A 8 -11.60 15.55 6.68
CA LEU A 8 -12.05 14.75 5.53
C LEU A 8 -11.68 15.36 4.16
N LYS A 9 -11.46 16.68 4.10
CA LYS A 9 -10.96 17.37 2.90
C LYS A 9 -9.43 17.39 2.78
N SER A 10 -8.71 16.96 3.82
CA SER A 10 -7.25 16.82 3.75
C SER A 10 -6.87 15.49 3.08
N GLY A 11 -5.75 15.45 2.36
CA GLY A 11 -5.27 14.22 1.71
C GLY A 11 -5.11 13.05 2.68
N PHE A 12 -4.72 13.33 3.93
CA PHE A 12 -4.65 12.32 4.99
C PHE A 12 -6.03 11.73 5.34
N GLY A 13 -7.05 12.59 5.54
CA GLY A 13 -8.40 12.15 5.87
C GLY A 13 -9.09 11.35 4.77
N LEU A 14 -8.78 11.65 3.51
CA LEU A 14 -9.30 10.90 2.36
C LEU A 14 -8.69 9.49 2.29
N VAL A 15 -7.38 9.37 2.55
CA VAL A 15 -6.70 8.06 2.68
C VAL A 15 -7.23 7.27 3.87
N THR A 16 -7.44 7.91 5.03
CA THR A 16 -7.99 7.21 6.20
C THR A 16 -9.41 6.71 5.94
N LEU A 17 -10.23 7.49 5.24
CA LEU A 17 -11.59 7.09 4.88
C LEU A 17 -11.60 5.95 3.84
N ALA A 18 -10.70 5.98 2.85
CA ALA A 18 -10.52 4.88 1.92
C ALA A 18 -10.09 3.59 2.63
N CYS A 19 -9.16 3.68 3.59
CA CYS A 19 -8.76 2.55 4.43
C CYS A 19 -9.91 2.03 5.30
N LEU A 20 -10.76 2.90 5.86
CA LEU A 20 -11.93 2.49 6.64
C LEU A 20 -12.98 1.79 5.78
N VAL A 21 -13.24 2.27 4.57
CA VAL A 21 -14.16 1.62 3.62
C VAL A 21 -13.63 0.26 3.21
N LEU A 22 -12.33 0.15 2.89
CA LEU A 22 -11.69 -1.13 2.57
C LEU A 22 -11.67 -2.09 3.76
N ALA A 23 -11.40 -1.60 4.97
CA ALA A 23 -11.43 -2.40 6.20
C ALA A 23 -12.85 -2.91 6.46
N GLY A 24 -13.87 -2.05 6.35
CA GLY A 24 -15.27 -2.42 6.48
C GLY A 24 -15.69 -3.48 5.45
N TRP A 25 -15.33 -3.27 4.18
CA TRP A 25 -15.58 -4.22 3.10
C TRP A 25 -14.86 -5.55 3.31
N ALA A 26 -13.61 -5.52 3.80
CA ALA A 26 -12.84 -6.71 4.13
C ALA A 26 -13.47 -7.48 5.30
N THR A 27 -13.92 -6.82 6.36
CA THR A 27 -14.63 -7.50 7.47
C THR A 27 -15.96 -8.09 7.05
N TRP A 28 -16.70 -7.43 6.16
CA TRP A 28 -17.97 -7.94 5.64
C TRP A 28 -17.76 -9.17 4.74
N SER A 29 -16.81 -9.08 3.80
CA SER A 29 -16.43 -10.21 2.93
C SER A 29 -15.65 -11.32 3.62
N ALA A 30 -15.08 -11.06 4.81
CA ALA A 30 -14.42 -12.07 5.64
C ALA A 30 -15.38 -13.01 6.34
N GLY A 31 -16.69 -12.75 6.31
CA GLY A 31 -17.64 -13.60 7.00
C GLY A 31 -17.57 -13.43 8.52
N VAL A 32 -17.21 -12.24 9.01
CA VAL A 32 -17.33 -11.93 10.45
C VAL A 32 -18.78 -12.07 10.92
N PHE A 33 -19.74 -11.84 10.00
CA PHE A 33 -21.17 -12.07 10.20
C PHE A 33 -21.66 -13.44 9.74
N ASP A 34 -20.76 -14.33 9.28
CA ASP A 34 -21.16 -15.67 8.89
C ASP A 34 -21.44 -16.50 10.14
N GLY A 35 -22.58 -17.21 10.10
CA GLY A 35 -22.94 -18.15 11.14
C GLY A 35 -21.92 -19.28 11.31
N PRO A 36 -21.96 -20.00 12.44
CA PRO A 36 -21.02 -21.09 12.76
C PRO A 36 -20.92 -22.14 11.64
N LEU A 37 -22.04 -22.44 10.98
CA LEU A 37 -22.15 -23.32 9.81
C LEU A 37 -21.23 -22.89 8.66
N ALA A 38 -21.37 -21.64 8.19
CA ALA A 38 -20.63 -21.12 7.04
C ALA A 38 -19.12 -20.98 7.34
N ARG A 39 -18.76 -20.64 8.58
CA ARG A 39 -17.36 -20.55 9.00
C ARG A 39 -16.66 -21.90 8.96
N GLN A 40 -17.29 -22.94 9.49
CA GLN A 40 -16.68 -24.28 9.54
C GLN A 40 -16.71 -24.97 8.19
N LEU A 41 -17.79 -24.80 7.41
CA LEU A 41 -17.86 -25.38 6.07
C LEU A 41 -16.85 -24.77 5.10
N ARG A 42 -16.24 -23.60 5.38
CA ARG A 42 -15.11 -23.08 4.57
C ARG A 42 -13.84 -23.91 4.69
N SER A 43 -13.58 -24.47 5.85
CA SER A 43 -12.34 -25.21 6.15
C SER A 43 -12.53 -26.73 6.16
N SER A 44 -13.75 -27.20 6.42
CA SER A 44 -14.10 -28.62 6.46
C SER A 44 -15.25 -28.92 5.49
N PRO A 45 -15.30 -30.11 4.89
CA PRO A 45 -16.46 -30.54 4.10
C PRO A 45 -17.68 -30.91 4.97
N VAL A 46 -17.51 -31.08 6.29
CA VAL A 46 -18.59 -31.53 7.18
C VAL A 46 -18.75 -30.58 8.37
N TYR A 47 -20.00 -30.22 8.68
CA TYR A 47 -20.37 -29.47 9.87
C TYR A 47 -21.34 -30.28 10.72
N ALA A 48 -21.21 -30.19 12.04
CA ALA A 48 -22.18 -30.71 12.99
C ALA A 48 -22.49 -29.65 14.05
N ALA A 49 -23.77 -29.35 14.23
CA ALA A 49 -24.24 -28.41 15.23
C ALA A 49 -23.99 -28.93 16.66
N PRO A 50 -23.86 -28.03 17.66
CA PRO A 50 -23.62 -28.42 19.05
C PRO A 50 -24.75 -29.32 19.58
N GLY A 51 -24.46 -30.59 19.84
CA GLY A 51 -25.45 -31.59 20.27
C GLY A 51 -25.71 -32.70 19.26
N GLN A 52 -25.18 -32.59 18.04
CA GLN A 52 -25.20 -33.67 17.06
C GLN A 52 -24.07 -34.68 17.34
N HIS A 53 -24.42 -35.94 17.58
CA HIS A 53 -23.45 -37.02 17.79
C HIS A 53 -23.00 -37.60 16.45
N VAL A 54 -22.11 -36.88 15.75
CA VAL A 54 -21.50 -37.31 14.49
C VAL A 54 -19.98 -37.41 14.65
N ASP A 55 -19.39 -38.52 14.19
CA ASP A 55 -17.94 -38.62 14.04
C ASP A 55 -17.50 -37.78 12.82
N LEU A 56 -17.11 -36.54 13.09
CA LEU A 56 -16.65 -35.58 12.09
C LEU A 56 -15.43 -36.09 11.33
N ALA A 57 -14.46 -36.72 12.01
CA ALA A 57 -13.24 -37.19 11.36
C ALA A 57 -13.52 -38.35 10.40
N ALA A 58 -14.41 -39.26 10.78
CA ALA A 58 -14.86 -40.32 9.87
C ALA A 58 -15.65 -39.76 8.69
N ALA A 59 -16.57 -38.82 8.94
CA ALA A 59 -17.37 -38.19 7.90
C ALA A 59 -16.49 -37.40 6.89
N GLU A 60 -15.52 -36.64 7.37
CA GLU A 60 -14.55 -35.91 6.54
C GLU A 60 -13.71 -36.85 5.67
N ARG A 61 -13.27 -38.00 6.21
CA ARG A 61 -12.56 -39.02 5.41
C ARG A 61 -13.43 -39.63 4.32
N VAL A 62 -14.71 -39.86 4.59
CA VAL A 62 -15.66 -40.43 3.62
C VAL A 62 -15.95 -39.42 2.49
N VAL A 63 -16.18 -38.15 2.84
CA VAL A 63 -16.42 -37.10 1.84
C VAL A 63 -15.15 -36.81 1.03
N GLY A 64 -14.00 -36.74 1.68
CA GLY A 64 -12.71 -36.47 1.03
C GLY A 64 -12.68 -35.10 0.36
N ASN A 65 -12.09 -35.04 -0.84
CA ASN A 65 -11.88 -33.79 -1.59
C ASN A 65 -12.98 -33.47 -2.61
N ARG A 66 -14.18 -34.05 -2.47
CA ARG A 66 -15.31 -33.85 -3.40
C ARG A 66 -15.87 -32.43 -3.30
N ARG A 67 -16.53 -31.95 -4.36
CA ARG A 67 -17.29 -30.68 -4.34
C ARG A 67 -18.64 -30.84 -3.64
N LEU A 68 -18.59 -31.39 -2.44
CA LEU A 68 -19.72 -31.75 -1.59
C LEU A 68 -19.46 -31.20 -0.19
N VAL A 69 -20.47 -30.55 0.38
CA VAL A 69 -20.48 -30.16 1.79
C VAL A 69 -21.72 -30.70 2.48
N ILE A 70 -21.57 -31.18 3.71
CA ILE A 70 -22.66 -31.78 4.49
C ILE A 70 -22.77 -31.04 5.83
N GLY A 71 -23.95 -30.53 6.16
CA GLY A 71 -24.21 -29.86 7.43
C GLY A 71 -25.28 -30.57 8.24
N PHE A 72 -24.91 -31.09 9.41
CA PHE A 72 -25.86 -31.56 10.42
C PHE A 72 -26.26 -30.37 11.32
N LEU A 73 -27.52 -29.97 11.23
CA LEU A 73 -28.13 -28.83 11.92
C LEU A 73 -29.02 -29.29 13.07
N ASP A 74 -29.39 -28.37 13.95
CA ASP A 74 -30.28 -28.65 15.07
C ASP A 74 -31.72 -28.87 14.60
N GLY A 75 -32.46 -29.68 15.36
CA GLY A 75 -33.87 -29.97 15.11
C GLY A 75 -34.72 -28.70 15.00
N GLY A 76 -35.51 -28.58 13.93
CA GLY A 76 -36.40 -27.43 13.70
C GLY A 76 -35.72 -26.23 13.02
N THR A 77 -34.47 -26.37 12.58
CA THR A 77 -33.79 -25.32 11.79
C THR A 77 -34.42 -25.18 10.40
N ASP A 78 -34.65 -23.94 9.95
CA ASP A 78 -35.01 -23.66 8.55
C ASP A 78 -33.81 -23.95 7.64
N LEU A 79 -33.83 -25.13 7.02
CA LEU A 79 -32.78 -25.62 6.14
C LEU A 79 -32.64 -24.76 4.86
N ALA A 80 -33.75 -24.21 4.36
CA ALA A 80 -33.73 -23.36 3.16
C ALA A 80 -33.08 -22.00 3.46
N ALA A 81 -33.37 -21.41 4.63
CA ALA A 81 -32.66 -20.23 5.10
C ALA A 81 -31.17 -20.50 5.31
N ALA A 82 -30.80 -21.61 5.95
CA ALA A 82 -29.41 -22.00 6.15
C ALA A 82 -28.66 -22.16 4.82
N CYS A 83 -29.28 -22.78 3.81
CA CYS A 83 -28.69 -22.89 2.48
C CYS A 83 -28.40 -21.52 1.83
N ARG A 84 -29.26 -20.51 2.02
CA ARG A 84 -29.02 -19.16 1.48
C ARG A 84 -27.75 -18.50 2.06
N THR A 85 -27.40 -18.83 3.31
CA THR A 85 -26.19 -18.31 3.96
C THR A 85 -24.89 -18.95 3.46
N LEU A 86 -24.96 -20.08 2.76
CA LEU A 86 -23.79 -20.82 2.26
C LEU A 86 -23.20 -20.30 0.96
N SER A 87 -23.85 -19.34 0.31
CA SER A 87 -23.46 -18.80 -1.00
C SER A 87 -22.00 -18.36 -1.08
N ASN A 88 -21.47 -17.76 -0.01
CA ASN A 88 -20.09 -17.27 0.07
C ASN A 88 -19.12 -18.23 0.79
N ALA A 89 -19.63 -19.33 1.37
CA ALA A 89 -18.85 -20.24 2.20
C ALA A 89 -18.31 -21.43 1.40
N ALA A 90 -19.11 -21.94 0.46
CA ALA A 90 -18.77 -23.11 -0.36
C ALA A 90 -19.19 -22.89 -1.83
N PRO A 91 -18.52 -21.98 -2.56
CA PRO A 91 -18.80 -21.77 -3.98
C PRO A 91 -18.51 -23.03 -4.78
N ASP A 92 -19.27 -23.24 -5.87
CA ASP A 92 -19.09 -24.37 -6.81
C ASP A 92 -19.22 -25.76 -6.18
N THR A 93 -20.00 -25.89 -5.10
CA THR A 93 -20.28 -27.17 -4.43
C THR A 93 -21.77 -27.47 -4.37
N ILE A 94 -22.10 -28.74 -4.11
CA ILE A 94 -23.43 -29.12 -3.66
C ILE A 94 -23.45 -29.21 -2.14
N ALA A 95 -24.42 -28.56 -1.50
CA ALA A 95 -24.57 -28.55 -0.06
C ALA A 95 -25.79 -29.36 0.35
N VAL A 96 -25.59 -30.39 1.18
CA VAL A 96 -26.65 -31.21 1.76
C VAL A 96 -26.78 -30.87 3.24
N LEU A 97 -27.90 -30.28 3.61
CA LEU A 97 -28.22 -29.91 4.99
C LEU A 97 -29.18 -30.94 5.57
N LEU A 98 -28.88 -31.41 6.77
CA LEU A 98 -29.64 -32.45 7.48
C LEU A 98 -30.04 -31.90 8.85
N SER A 99 -31.31 -32.06 9.22
CA SER A 99 -31.80 -31.80 10.57
C SER A 99 -32.46 -33.06 11.09
N PRO A 100 -32.18 -33.51 12.32
CA PRO A 100 -32.85 -34.68 12.87
C PRO A 100 -34.34 -34.41 13.05
N LYS A 101 -35.14 -35.41 12.68
CA LYS A 101 -36.56 -35.60 12.99
C LYS A 101 -36.68 -36.96 13.69
N THR A 102 -37.78 -37.18 14.43
CA THR A 102 -37.96 -38.32 15.37
C THR A 102 -37.37 -39.66 14.94
N ASP A 103 -37.55 -40.06 13.68
CA ASP A 103 -36.94 -41.28 13.13
C ASP A 103 -36.20 -41.07 11.80
N ASP A 104 -36.21 -39.85 11.23
CA ASP A 104 -35.63 -39.55 9.93
C ASP A 104 -34.79 -38.27 9.94
N PHE A 105 -33.95 -38.04 8.93
CA PHE A 105 -33.42 -36.71 8.65
C PHE A 105 -34.39 -35.92 7.76
N ASP A 106 -34.81 -34.75 8.25
CA ASP A 106 -35.22 -33.70 7.34
C ASP A 106 -33.99 -33.20 6.58
N HIS A 107 -34.17 -32.89 5.30
CA HIS A 107 -33.05 -32.58 4.44
C HIS A 107 -33.37 -31.50 3.43
N TYR A 108 -32.36 -30.71 3.11
CA TYR A 108 -32.44 -29.71 2.07
C TYR A 108 -31.13 -29.68 1.31
N THR A 109 -31.22 -29.77 0.00
CA THR A 109 -30.05 -29.70 -0.86
C THR A 109 -30.11 -28.45 -1.70
N CYS A 110 -28.96 -27.81 -1.86
CA CYS A 110 -28.81 -26.76 -2.82
C CYS A 110 -27.50 -26.87 -3.59
N SER A 111 -27.62 -26.79 -4.91
CA SER A 111 -26.48 -26.76 -5.81
C SER A 111 -25.99 -25.33 -5.99
N ARG A 112 -24.66 -25.14 -5.96
CA ARG A 112 -24.03 -23.82 -6.13
C ARG A 112 -23.06 -23.79 -7.29
N PHE A 113 -23.29 -24.62 -8.31
CA PHE A 113 -22.49 -24.64 -9.53
C PHE A 113 -22.75 -23.39 -10.40
N PRO A 114 -21.80 -22.99 -11.26
CA PRO A 114 -22.02 -21.88 -12.18
C PRO A 114 -23.24 -22.12 -13.07
N GLY A 115 -24.17 -21.15 -13.08
CA GLY A 115 -25.43 -21.26 -13.82
C GLY A 115 -26.43 -22.27 -13.24
N ALA A 116 -26.25 -22.72 -11.99
CA ALA A 116 -27.09 -23.73 -11.35
C ALA A 116 -28.59 -23.41 -11.38
N TYR A 117 -28.97 -22.14 -11.36
CA TYR A 117 -30.38 -21.71 -11.40
C TYR A 117 -30.71 -20.89 -12.66
N ASP A 118 -29.93 -21.09 -13.72
CA ASP A 118 -30.12 -20.45 -15.02
C ASP A 118 -29.88 -21.51 -16.12
N ALA A 119 -28.79 -21.41 -16.89
CA ALA A 119 -28.44 -22.36 -17.97
C ALA A 119 -28.36 -23.84 -17.54
N ASN A 120 -28.06 -24.14 -16.27
CA ASN A 120 -27.93 -25.49 -15.72
C ASN A 120 -29.06 -25.87 -14.74
N PHE A 121 -30.18 -25.15 -14.72
CA PHE A 121 -31.30 -25.42 -13.80
C PHE A 121 -31.76 -26.88 -13.79
N GLY A 122 -31.96 -27.49 -14.96
CA GLY A 122 -32.40 -28.89 -15.05
C GLY A 122 -31.40 -29.87 -14.44
N LYS A 123 -30.09 -29.65 -14.62
CA LYS A 123 -29.04 -30.49 -14.02
C LYS A 123 -28.97 -30.31 -12.51
N SER A 124 -29.11 -29.08 -12.03
CA SER A 124 -29.19 -28.75 -10.61
C SER A 124 -30.37 -29.40 -9.93
N PHE A 125 -31.55 -29.31 -10.53
CA PHE A 125 -32.77 -29.92 -9.98
C PHE A 125 -32.64 -31.44 -9.87
N VAL A 126 -32.11 -32.10 -10.90
CA VAL A 126 -31.86 -33.55 -10.87
C VAL A 126 -30.81 -33.91 -9.82
N ALA A 127 -29.74 -33.13 -9.70
CA ALA A 127 -28.71 -33.32 -8.69
C ALA A 127 -29.27 -33.17 -7.26
N GLU A 128 -30.02 -32.10 -6.99
CA GLU A 128 -30.64 -31.82 -5.69
C GLU A 128 -31.62 -32.92 -5.28
N SER A 129 -32.40 -33.45 -6.22
CA SER A 129 -33.35 -34.54 -5.97
C SER A 129 -32.66 -35.90 -5.79
N LYS A 130 -31.65 -36.23 -6.60
CA LYS A 130 -31.01 -37.55 -6.54
C LYS A 130 -30.08 -37.72 -5.36
N ILE A 131 -29.37 -36.68 -4.96
CA ILE A 131 -28.33 -36.80 -3.93
C ILE A 131 -28.90 -37.15 -2.55
N THR A 132 -30.16 -36.81 -2.28
CA THR A 132 -30.83 -37.09 -1.00
C THR A 132 -31.61 -38.40 -0.99
N ASN A 133 -31.64 -39.13 -2.10
CA ASN A 133 -32.36 -40.39 -2.15
C ASN A 133 -31.75 -41.41 -1.17
N GLY A 134 -32.60 -41.96 -0.30
CA GLY A 134 -32.24 -43.00 0.65
C GLY A 134 -31.54 -42.51 1.93
N ILE A 135 -31.48 -41.21 2.20
CA ILE A 135 -30.76 -40.70 3.40
C ILE A 135 -31.65 -40.60 4.66
N GLY A 136 -32.97 -40.58 4.50
CA GLY A 136 -33.94 -40.32 5.58
C GLY A 136 -33.77 -41.24 6.78
N GLY A 137 -33.74 -42.56 6.55
CA GLY A 137 -33.73 -43.57 7.61
C GLY A 137 -32.43 -43.70 8.41
N PHE A 138 -31.43 -42.85 8.17
CA PHE A 138 -30.13 -42.91 8.85
C PHE A 138 -29.99 -41.92 10.01
N SER A 139 -31.10 -41.38 10.54
CA SER A 139 -31.13 -40.45 11.69
C SER A 139 -30.28 -40.93 12.88
N LYS A 140 -30.32 -42.23 13.18
CA LYS A 140 -29.58 -42.89 14.28
C LYS A 140 -28.15 -43.31 13.90
N GLN A 141 -27.79 -43.23 12.61
CA GLN A 141 -26.49 -43.63 12.06
C GLN A 141 -26.00 -42.59 11.04
N PRO A 142 -25.65 -41.37 11.48
CA PRO A 142 -25.35 -40.24 10.60
C PRO A 142 -24.19 -40.52 9.62
N LEU A 143 -23.22 -41.36 10.01
CA LEU A 143 -22.12 -41.74 9.12
C LEU A 143 -22.60 -42.56 7.90
N ASN A 144 -23.66 -43.35 8.05
CA ASN A 144 -24.23 -44.08 6.92
C ASN A 144 -25.02 -43.15 5.99
N ALA A 145 -25.64 -42.09 6.51
CA ALA A 145 -26.19 -41.01 5.69
C ALA A 145 -25.09 -40.37 4.82
N VAL A 146 -23.94 -40.04 5.43
CA VAL A 146 -22.78 -39.47 4.71
C VAL A 146 -22.31 -40.38 3.59
N LYS A 147 -22.17 -41.69 3.85
CA LYS A 147 -21.76 -42.67 2.82
C LYS A 147 -22.74 -42.70 1.65
N THR A 148 -24.05 -42.73 1.93
CA THR A 148 -25.09 -42.74 0.91
C THR A 148 -25.05 -41.46 0.06
N ILE A 149 -24.90 -40.29 0.70
CA ILE A 149 -24.76 -39.00 0.00
C ILE A 149 -23.53 -39.02 -0.93
N VAL A 150 -22.40 -39.54 -0.46
CA VAL A 150 -21.17 -39.63 -1.26
C VAL A 150 -21.34 -40.57 -2.45
N VAL A 151 -21.97 -41.73 -2.27
CA VAL A 151 -22.27 -42.66 -3.38
C VAL A 151 -23.17 -41.99 -4.42
N ASN A 152 -24.22 -41.29 -3.97
CA ASN A 152 -25.12 -40.58 -4.89
C ASN A 152 -24.40 -39.44 -5.62
N TYR A 153 -23.50 -38.72 -4.95
CA TYR A 153 -22.65 -37.70 -5.57
C TYR A 153 -21.76 -38.31 -6.66
N ASP A 154 -21.08 -39.42 -6.37
CA ASP A 154 -20.19 -40.06 -7.33
C ASP A 154 -20.98 -40.54 -8.57
N GLN A 155 -22.22 -41.02 -8.41
CA GLN A 155 -23.10 -41.34 -9.53
C GLN A 155 -23.48 -40.10 -10.37
N LEU A 156 -23.71 -38.95 -9.74
CA LEU A 156 -24.03 -37.69 -10.43
C LEU A 156 -22.84 -37.11 -11.20
N VAL A 157 -21.63 -37.34 -10.70
CA VAL A 157 -20.39 -37.01 -11.41
C VAL A 157 -20.22 -37.93 -12.60
N LEU A 158 -20.39 -39.25 -12.42
CA LEU A 158 -20.32 -40.23 -13.52
C LEU A 158 -21.35 -39.93 -14.62
N SER A 159 -22.54 -39.46 -14.27
CA SER A 159 -23.58 -39.06 -15.24
C SER A 159 -23.37 -37.65 -15.84
N SER A 160 -22.22 -37.01 -15.61
CA SER A 160 -21.91 -35.65 -16.09
C SER A 160 -22.97 -34.60 -15.72
N THR A 161 -23.72 -34.87 -14.65
CA THR A 161 -24.77 -33.98 -14.13
C THR A 161 -24.14 -32.91 -13.23
N ILE A 162 -23.09 -33.28 -12.51
CA ILE A 162 -22.26 -32.41 -11.68
C ILE A 162 -20.82 -32.41 -12.21
N PRO A 163 -20.10 -31.27 -12.24
CA PRO A 163 -18.69 -31.25 -12.58
C PRO A 163 -17.82 -32.05 -11.61
N ASP A 164 -16.98 -32.93 -12.15
CA ASP A 164 -15.92 -33.60 -11.39
C ASP A 164 -14.82 -32.63 -10.98
N GLY A 165 -14.15 -32.92 -9.87
CA GLY A 165 -12.95 -32.22 -9.46
C GLY A 165 -12.83 -32.04 -7.96
N SER A 166 -11.63 -31.62 -7.55
CA SER A 166 -11.36 -31.24 -6.17
C SER A 166 -12.18 -30.01 -5.79
N ARG A 167 -12.59 -29.98 -4.52
CA ARG A 167 -13.09 -28.75 -3.92
C ARG A 167 -12.01 -27.66 -4.01
N THR A 168 -12.38 -26.50 -4.55
CA THR A 168 -11.55 -25.31 -4.44
C THR A 168 -11.68 -24.79 -3.02
N ILE A 169 -10.74 -25.17 -2.16
CA ILE A 169 -10.53 -24.47 -0.88
C ILE A 169 -9.90 -23.14 -1.26
N ASN A 170 -10.74 -22.20 -1.68
CA ASN A 170 -10.29 -20.87 -2.02
C ASN A 170 -9.79 -20.25 -0.71
N PRO A 171 -8.47 -20.00 -0.54
CA PRO A 171 -7.99 -19.36 0.67
C PRO A 171 -8.75 -18.06 0.80
N SER A 172 -9.41 -17.88 1.95
CA SER A 172 -10.38 -16.82 2.19
C SER A 172 -9.94 -15.52 1.51
N LEU A 173 -10.78 -14.96 0.63
CA LEU A 173 -10.65 -13.63 0.01
C LEU A 173 -10.01 -12.56 0.93
N PRO A 174 -10.23 -12.59 2.27
CA PRO A 174 -9.43 -11.86 3.28
C PRO A 174 -7.91 -11.87 3.14
N ARG A 175 -7.27 -13.00 2.83
CA ARG A 175 -5.80 -13.06 2.70
C ARG A 175 -5.32 -12.20 1.54
N TYR A 176 -6.06 -12.20 0.43
CA TYR A 176 -5.76 -11.35 -0.71
C TYR A 176 -6.09 -9.89 -0.44
N LEU A 177 -7.19 -9.59 0.28
CA LEU A 177 -7.51 -8.22 0.67
C LEU A 177 -6.49 -7.62 1.65
N ILE A 178 -6.01 -8.41 2.62
CA ILE A 178 -4.95 -7.99 3.55
C ILE A 178 -3.63 -7.79 2.78
N ALA A 179 -3.30 -8.67 1.84
CA ALA A 179 -2.10 -8.52 1.01
C ALA A 179 -2.17 -7.27 0.11
N ILE A 180 -3.32 -7.01 -0.52
CA ILE A 180 -3.56 -5.81 -1.33
C ILE A 180 -3.50 -4.55 -0.46
N ALA A 181 -4.10 -4.57 0.74
CA ALA A 181 -4.05 -3.45 1.68
C ALA A 181 -2.61 -3.17 2.15
N ALA A 182 -1.82 -4.20 2.43
CA ALA A 182 -0.42 -4.06 2.80
C ALA A 182 0.41 -3.47 1.65
N LEU A 183 0.24 -3.96 0.41
CA LEU A 183 0.89 -3.42 -0.77
C LEU A 183 0.50 -1.96 -1.02
N ALA A 184 -0.79 -1.63 -0.92
CA ALA A 184 -1.29 -0.27 -1.08
C ALA A 184 -0.72 0.68 -0.02
N ALA A 185 -0.62 0.23 1.24
CA ALA A 185 -0.03 1.03 2.33
C ALA A 185 1.46 1.31 2.08
N VAL A 186 2.23 0.31 1.62
CA VAL A 186 3.65 0.48 1.27
C VAL A 186 3.81 1.45 0.10
N ILE A 187 3.04 1.29 -0.97
CA ILE A 187 3.10 2.17 -2.15
C ILE A 187 2.70 3.60 -1.77
N ALA A 188 1.62 3.77 -1.00
CA ALA A 188 1.17 5.09 -0.55
C ALA A 188 2.19 5.74 0.41
N GLY A 189 2.77 4.97 1.33
CA GLY A 189 3.82 5.44 2.23
C GLY A 189 5.08 5.86 1.48
N ALA A 190 5.53 5.05 0.52
CA ALA A 190 6.67 5.36 -0.33
C ALA A 190 6.42 6.59 -1.21
N ALA A 191 5.23 6.71 -1.80
CA ALA A 191 4.84 7.88 -2.58
C ALA A 191 4.79 9.14 -1.71
N ALA A 192 4.20 9.08 -0.52
CA ALA A 192 4.14 10.21 0.41
C ALA A 192 5.54 10.66 0.85
N LEU A 193 6.44 9.72 1.17
CA LEU A 193 7.83 10.02 1.47
C LEU A 193 8.56 10.63 0.27
N TYR A 194 8.37 10.09 -0.94
CA TYR A 194 8.98 10.60 -2.16
C TYR A 194 8.53 12.04 -2.48
N PHE A 195 7.22 12.31 -2.43
CA PHE A 195 6.69 13.65 -2.69
C PHE A 195 7.04 14.64 -1.57
N GLY A 196 7.07 14.18 -0.31
CA GLY A 196 7.53 14.99 0.83
C GLY A 196 9.00 15.38 0.69
N ALA A 197 9.87 14.40 0.40
CA ALA A 197 11.30 14.61 0.19
C ALA A 197 11.57 15.49 -1.03
N ARG A 198 10.86 15.28 -2.14
CA ARG A 198 11.01 16.10 -3.36
C ARG A 198 10.61 17.55 -3.14
N ARG A 199 9.52 17.79 -2.39
CA ARG A 199 9.08 19.16 -2.06
C ARG A 199 10.04 19.86 -1.10
N ALA A 200 10.60 19.14 -0.14
CA ALA A 200 11.66 19.63 0.74
C ALA A 200 12.95 19.93 -0.04
N ALA A 201 13.36 19.04 -0.95
CA ALA A 201 14.55 19.21 -1.78
C ALA A 201 14.46 20.45 -2.70
N VAL A 202 13.31 20.68 -3.33
CA VAL A 202 13.08 21.88 -4.15
C VAL A 202 13.17 23.17 -3.32
N ALA A 203 12.69 23.14 -2.07
CA ALA A 203 12.77 24.30 -1.17
C ALA A 203 14.19 24.56 -0.66
N THR A 204 15.00 23.52 -0.43
CA THR A 204 16.39 23.67 0.01
C THR A 204 17.33 24.06 -1.13
N GLU A 205 17.09 23.55 -2.34
CA GLU A 205 17.97 23.82 -3.49
C GLU A 205 17.89 25.29 -3.92
N ALA A 206 16.71 25.91 -3.86
CA ALA A 206 16.55 27.33 -4.14
C ALA A 206 17.36 28.25 -3.20
N ASN A 207 17.55 27.82 -1.94
CA ASN A 207 18.37 28.55 -0.96
C ASN A 207 19.86 28.25 -1.13
N ARG A 208 20.22 27.06 -1.60
CA ARG A 208 21.61 26.67 -1.86
C ARG A 208 22.18 27.43 -3.06
N ILE A 209 21.41 27.54 -4.14
CA ILE A 209 21.82 28.27 -5.36
C ILE A 209 22.18 29.73 -5.02
N ARG A 210 21.36 30.43 -4.21
CA ARG A 210 21.65 31.82 -3.79
C ARG A 210 22.92 31.96 -2.95
N ARG A 211 23.24 30.97 -2.11
CA ARG A 211 24.46 30.99 -1.30
C ARG A 211 25.71 30.76 -2.13
N VAL A 212 25.65 29.84 -3.08
CA VAL A 212 26.76 29.58 -4.01
C VAL A 212 27.02 30.80 -4.88
N GLU A 213 25.97 31.44 -5.39
CA GLU A 213 26.09 32.67 -6.20
C GLU A 213 26.73 33.82 -5.39
N SER A 214 26.35 34.01 -4.12
CA SER A 214 26.98 35.02 -3.25
C SER A 214 28.43 34.70 -2.87
N ASP A 215 28.78 33.42 -2.74
CA ASP A 215 30.15 32.99 -2.41
C ASP A 215 31.08 33.13 -3.63
N ASP A 216 30.59 32.89 -4.84
CA ASP A 216 31.34 33.08 -6.09
C ASP A 216 31.64 34.58 -6.33
N GLU A 217 30.68 35.48 -6.09
CA GLU A 217 30.91 36.93 -6.18
C GLU A 217 32.01 37.38 -5.19
N LYS A 218 31.96 36.92 -3.94
CA LYS A 218 33.00 37.21 -2.94
C LYS A 218 34.36 36.63 -3.32
N ALA A 219 34.41 35.44 -3.91
CA ALA A 219 35.65 34.84 -4.39
C ALA A 219 36.29 35.66 -5.52
N THR A 220 35.48 36.17 -6.46
CA THR A 220 35.97 37.05 -7.53
C THR A 220 36.47 38.40 -7.00
N LEU A 221 35.79 39.00 -6.02
CA LEU A 221 36.23 40.24 -5.36
C LEU A 221 37.56 40.02 -4.62
N SER A 222 37.66 38.95 -3.84
CA SER A 222 38.86 38.61 -3.06
C SER A 222 40.06 38.34 -3.97
N SER A 223 39.86 37.65 -5.11
CA SER A 223 40.94 37.42 -6.08
C SER A 223 41.45 38.72 -6.70
N SER A 224 40.55 39.63 -7.09
CA SER A 224 40.90 40.94 -7.65
C SER A 224 41.64 41.82 -6.64
N ALA A 225 41.22 41.78 -5.37
CA ALA A 225 41.89 42.47 -4.27
C ALA A 225 43.29 41.90 -3.98
N ALA A 226 43.49 40.58 -4.12
CA ALA A 226 44.80 39.94 -3.99
C ALA A 226 45.76 40.35 -5.13
N VAL A 227 45.26 40.43 -6.37
CA VAL A 227 46.05 40.95 -7.50
C VAL A 227 46.46 42.40 -7.27
N LEU A 228 45.57 43.22 -6.71
CA LEU A 228 45.88 44.61 -6.34
C LEU A 228 46.96 44.68 -5.25
N ALA A 229 46.86 43.83 -4.23
CA ALA A 229 47.87 43.73 -3.17
C ALA A 229 49.25 43.42 -3.76
N GLN A 230 49.31 42.47 -4.71
CA GLN A 230 50.57 42.10 -5.36
C GLN A 230 51.17 43.23 -6.19
N GLU A 231 50.34 43.99 -6.93
CA GLU A 231 50.83 45.15 -7.69
C GLU A 231 51.30 46.29 -6.76
N ILE A 232 50.67 46.47 -5.59
CA ILE A 232 51.15 47.42 -4.57
C ILE A 232 52.52 46.97 -4.04
N ILE A 233 52.68 45.70 -3.64
CA ILE A 233 53.96 45.15 -3.18
C ILE A 233 55.07 45.33 -4.23
N ASN A 234 54.76 45.16 -5.52
CA ASN A 234 55.72 45.42 -6.60
C ASN A 234 56.09 46.92 -6.70
N LEU A 235 55.14 47.82 -6.42
CA LEU A 235 55.37 49.27 -6.37
C LEU A 235 56.13 49.72 -5.12
N ASP A 236 55.98 49.06 -3.96
CA ASP A 236 56.75 49.34 -2.74
C ASP A 236 58.26 49.32 -3.01
N GLY A 237 58.73 48.30 -3.76
CA GLY A 237 60.13 48.17 -4.14
C GLY A 237 60.63 49.36 -4.97
N ARG A 238 59.79 49.89 -5.87
CA ARG A 238 60.11 51.08 -6.68
C ARG A 238 60.05 52.37 -5.85
N TYR A 239 59.07 52.47 -4.95
CA TYR A 239 58.91 53.61 -4.06
C TYR A 239 60.10 53.77 -3.11
N ALA A 240 60.64 52.66 -2.57
CA ALA A 240 61.82 52.68 -1.71
C ALA A 240 63.06 53.33 -2.36
N HIS A 241 63.13 53.31 -3.69
CA HIS A 241 64.25 53.86 -4.47
C HIS A 241 63.89 55.19 -5.17
N ALA A 242 62.67 55.70 -4.98
CA ALA A 242 62.18 56.90 -5.65
C ALA A 242 62.49 58.19 -4.87
N ALA A 243 62.72 59.29 -5.60
CA ALA A 243 62.97 60.59 -4.98
C ALA A 243 61.74 61.07 -4.16
N PRO A 244 61.91 61.60 -2.93
CA PRO A 244 60.82 61.90 -1.99
C PRO A 244 59.76 62.92 -2.47
N ARG A 245 60.10 63.72 -3.49
CA ARG A 245 59.28 64.82 -4.04
C ARG A 245 58.78 64.57 -5.47
N GLY A 246 58.87 63.35 -5.98
CA GLY A 246 58.37 62.99 -7.31
C GLY A 246 56.85 62.81 -7.36
N SER A 247 56.24 63.06 -8.53
CA SER A 247 54.81 62.84 -8.78
C SER A 247 54.38 61.37 -8.65
N PHE A 248 55.33 60.44 -8.80
CA PHE A 248 55.14 59.02 -8.52
C PHE A 248 54.91 58.75 -7.02
N ALA A 249 55.72 59.38 -6.15
CA ALA A 249 55.67 59.16 -4.71
C ALA A 249 54.34 59.62 -4.10
N SER A 250 53.77 60.74 -4.56
CA SER A 250 52.46 61.20 -4.10
C SER A 250 51.32 60.30 -4.57
N LYS A 251 51.32 59.90 -5.85
CA LYS A 251 50.31 59.00 -6.42
C LYS A 251 50.34 57.60 -5.79
N TYR A 252 51.53 57.10 -5.47
CA TYR A 252 51.70 55.83 -4.76
C TYR A 252 51.14 55.90 -3.32
N ARG A 253 51.46 56.95 -2.55
CA ARG A 253 50.91 57.13 -1.19
C ARG A 253 49.39 57.21 -1.20
N GLN A 254 48.82 57.90 -2.20
CA GLN A 254 47.37 57.98 -2.35
C GLN A 254 46.76 56.59 -2.67
N LEU A 255 47.37 55.83 -3.59
CA LEU A 255 46.94 54.47 -3.91
C LEU A 255 46.98 53.54 -2.68
N ALA A 256 48.08 53.57 -1.91
CA ALA A 256 48.26 52.75 -0.73
C ALA A 256 47.25 53.12 0.39
N SER A 257 46.99 54.42 0.58
CA SER A 257 45.98 54.89 1.52
C SER A 257 44.56 54.47 1.10
N ASP A 258 44.23 54.59 -0.18
CA ASP A 258 42.92 54.20 -0.70
C ASP A 258 42.70 52.68 -0.56
N TYR A 259 43.73 51.88 -0.81
CA TYR A 259 43.68 50.42 -0.61
C TYR A 259 43.54 50.05 0.88
N ALA A 260 44.30 50.70 1.77
CA ALA A 260 44.20 50.48 3.22
C ALA A 260 42.78 50.81 3.76
N ASN A 261 42.14 51.84 3.22
CA ASN A 261 40.76 52.20 3.55
C ASN A 261 39.72 51.19 3.00
N LEU A 262 40.06 50.48 1.92
CA LEU A 262 39.20 49.50 1.27
C LEU A 262 39.24 48.12 1.96
N LEU A 263 40.40 47.70 2.49
CA LEU A 263 40.58 46.41 3.17
C LEU A 263 39.49 46.06 4.21
N PRO A 264 39.11 46.93 5.16
CA PRO A 264 38.06 46.62 6.14
C PRO A 264 36.64 46.58 5.55
N GLN A 265 36.48 46.96 4.29
CA GLN A 265 35.18 46.98 3.59
C GLN A 265 34.99 45.74 2.71
N LEU A 266 36.04 44.96 2.42
CA LEU A 266 35.98 43.79 1.51
C LEU A 266 35.10 42.64 2.02
N ASP A 267 34.80 42.59 3.32
CA ASP A 267 33.88 41.59 3.91
C ASP A 267 32.41 42.03 3.87
N LYS A 268 32.13 43.25 3.38
CA LYS A 268 30.77 43.79 3.29
C LYS A 268 30.17 43.50 1.92
N ASP A 269 28.89 43.18 1.92
CA ASP A 269 28.10 42.89 0.72
C ASP A 269 27.67 44.21 0.02
N ASP A 270 28.61 44.83 -0.71
CA ASP A 270 28.39 46.08 -1.45
C ASP A 270 28.94 45.96 -2.88
N SER A 271 28.04 45.99 -3.86
CA SER A 271 28.36 45.88 -5.29
C SER A 271 29.28 47.01 -5.80
N ARG A 272 29.38 48.13 -5.07
CA ARG A 272 30.28 49.25 -5.41
C ARG A 272 31.75 48.94 -5.14
N LEU A 273 32.05 47.89 -4.37
CA LEU A 273 33.42 47.50 -4.03
C LEU A 273 34.17 46.94 -5.24
N HIS A 274 33.50 46.21 -6.13
CA HIS A 274 34.11 45.72 -7.38
C HIS A 274 34.66 46.85 -8.24
N THR A 275 33.82 47.87 -8.51
CA THR A 275 34.22 49.05 -9.29
C THR A 275 35.40 49.77 -8.65
N ARG A 276 35.41 49.89 -7.31
CA ARG A 276 36.52 50.51 -6.56
C ARG A 276 37.82 49.71 -6.66
N VAL A 277 37.77 48.38 -6.54
CA VAL A 277 38.96 47.51 -6.71
C VAL A 277 39.51 47.63 -8.13
N GLU A 278 38.65 47.61 -9.15
CA GLU A 278 39.05 47.76 -10.55
C GLU A 278 39.65 49.14 -10.87
N GLU A 279 39.09 50.21 -10.30
CA GLU A 279 39.64 51.56 -10.42
C GLU A 279 41.04 51.67 -9.79
N LEU A 280 41.24 51.05 -8.63
CA LEU A 280 42.56 51.00 -7.96
C LEU A 280 43.55 50.14 -8.74
N LEU A 281 43.12 49.01 -9.31
CA LEU A 281 43.93 48.18 -10.20
C LEU A 281 44.34 48.94 -11.47
N THR A 282 43.43 49.72 -12.04
CA THR A 282 43.73 50.55 -13.22
C THR A 282 44.73 51.64 -12.86
N ARG A 283 44.60 52.26 -11.69
CA ARG A 283 45.57 53.24 -11.18
C ARG A 283 46.93 52.61 -10.88
N SER A 284 46.98 51.41 -10.31
CA SER A 284 48.25 50.71 -10.03
C SER A 284 48.98 50.32 -11.31
N ARG A 285 48.27 49.82 -12.32
CA ARG A 285 48.83 49.48 -13.65
C ARG A 285 49.44 50.70 -14.35
N LYS A 286 48.75 51.84 -14.33
CA LYS A 286 49.27 53.11 -14.83
C LYS A 286 50.56 53.56 -14.13
N LEU A 287 50.75 53.21 -12.85
CA LEU A 287 51.96 53.52 -12.09
C LEU A 287 53.09 52.50 -12.33
N THR A 288 52.77 51.24 -12.65
CA THR A 288 53.76 50.24 -13.03
C THR A 288 54.23 50.39 -14.48
N GLY A 289 53.49 51.13 -15.30
CA GLY A 289 53.78 51.36 -16.72
C GLY A 289 53.20 50.27 -17.63
N LYS A 290 52.19 49.54 -17.14
CA LYS A 290 51.43 48.52 -17.86
C LYS A 290 50.06 49.05 -18.28
#